data_AF-A0A7S1AYY7-F1
#
_entry.id   AF-A0A7S1AYY7-F1
#
_cell.length_a   1.000
_cell.length_b   1.000
_cell.length_c   1.000
_cell.angle_alpha   90.00
_cell.angle_beta   90.00
_cell.angle_gamma   90.00
#
_symmetry.space_group_name_H-M   'P 1'
#
loop_
_entity.id
_entity.type
_entity.pdbx_description
1 polymer ?
#
loop_
_entity_poly.entity_id
_entity_poly.type
_entity_poly.pdbx_seq_one_letter_code
_entity_poly.pdbx_strand_id
1 'polypeptide(L)'
;LCFTVAVCLEQLLKILALQYAFFVGPHWRWNVFDFVVALTTIVEFVGQNGETHLSFIRLVRLLRMLRTVRVVRRVKVFRKMRLMLLAMLDSIQALVWAITLLLFVMFLFAVLFLQAATQHFMDAAPGDHNATVFSTFFSSLPMTLLTLWMVVTGGINWWQLEEVWLNVAPGYALLFILYEALMVLALLNIV
;
A
#
# COMPACT_ATOMS: atom_id res chain seq x y z
N LEU A 1 11.26 -43.37 9.82
CA LEU A 1 10.98 -43.75 11.21
C LEU A 1 11.58 -42.77 12.23
N CYS A 2 12.91 -42.59 12.25
CA CYS A 2 13.58 -41.76 13.28
C CYS A 2 13.05 -40.32 13.37
N PHE A 3 12.79 -39.68 12.23
CA PHE A 3 12.21 -38.34 12.18
C PHE A 3 10.78 -38.27 12.75
N THR A 4 9.97 -39.31 12.54
CA THR A 4 8.60 -39.40 13.07
C THR A 4 8.64 -39.56 14.60
N VAL A 5 9.49 -40.46 15.09
CA VAL A 5 9.68 -40.70 16.53
C VAL A 5 10.19 -39.43 17.23
N ALA A 6 11.16 -38.74 16.63
CA ALA A 6 11.70 -37.49 17.17
C ALA A 6 10.63 -36.38 17.27
N VAL A 7 9.77 -36.24 16.27
CA VAL A 7 8.68 -35.24 16.27
C VAL A 7 7.59 -35.60 17.28
N CYS A 8 7.25 -36.88 17.41
CA CYS A 8 6.33 -37.35 18.44
C CYS A 8 6.88 -37.05 19.84
N LEU A 9 8.16 -37.36 20.09
CA LEU A 9 8.83 -37.04 21.36
C LEU A 9 8.88 -35.53 21.64
N GLU A 10 9.20 -34.70 20.64
CA GLU A 10 9.19 -33.23 20.77
C GLU A 10 7.81 -32.71 21.21
N GLN A 11 6.73 -33.23 20.62
CA GLN A 11 5.37 -32.81 20.96
C GLN A 11 4.95 -33.30 22.35
N LEU A 12 5.32 -34.53 22.71
CA LEU A 12 5.05 -35.11 24.03
C LEU A 12 5.76 -34.30 25.13
N LEU A 13 7.02 -33.93 24.91
CA LEU A 13 7.78 -33.04 25.79
C LEU A 13 7.12 -31.66 25.93
N LYS A 14 6.62 -31.07 24.85
CA LYS A 14 5.88 -29.78 24.91
C LYS A 14 4.59 -29.87 25.71
N ILE A 15 3.84 -30.95 25.56
CA ILE A 15 2.60 -31.18 26.32
C ILE A 15 2.91 -31.35 27.80
N LEU A 16 3.95 -32.12 28.14
CA LEU A 16 4.40 -32.32 29.52
C LEU A 16 4.93 -31.03 30.16
N ALA A 17 5.66 -30.21 29.41
CA ALA A 17 6.23 -28.96 29.90
C ALA A 17 5.21 -27.82 30.03
N LEU A 18 4.24 -27.71 29.11
CA LEU A 18 3.27 -26.61 29.06
C LEU A 18 1.91 -26.94 29.71
N GLN A 19 1.60 -28.22 29.94
CA GLN A 19 0.39 -28.69 30.62
C GLN A 19 -0.89 -27.95 30.15
N TYR A 20 -1.60 -27.25 31.04
CA TYR A 20 -2.80 -26.48 30.73
C TYR A 20 -2.54 -25.23 29.86
N ALA A 21 -1.35 -24.64 29.95
CA ALA A 21 -0.96 -23.50 29.12
C ALA A 21 -0.77 -23.88 27.65
N PHE A 22 -0.69 -25.18 27.33
CA PHE A 22 -0.68 -25.67 25.96
C PHE A 22 -1.98 -25.31 25.22
N PHE A 23 -3.12 -25.41 25.89
CA PHE A 23 -4.45 -25.18 25.30
C PHE A 23 -5.02 -23.78 25.56
N VAL A 24 -4.52 -23.05 26.56
CA VAL A 24 -5.10 -21.75 26.97
C VAL A 24 -4.09 -20.58 26.91
N GLY A 25 -2.80 -20.85 26.66
CA GLY A 25 -1.78 -19.79 26.59
C GLY A 25 -1.88 -18.91 25.33
N PRO A 26 -1.20 -17.76 25.27
CA PRO A 26 -1.25 -16.82 24.13
C PRO A 26 -0.84 -17.41 22.76
N HIS A 27 -0.20 -18.59 22.75
CA HIS A 27 0.18 -19.33 21.55
C HIS A 27 -0.59 -20.64 21.35
N TRP A 28 -1.72 -20.85 22.06
CA TRP A 28 -2.49 -22.09 22.04
C TRP A 28 -2.91 -22.52 20.63
N ARG A 29 -3.32 -21.57 19.78
CA ARG A 29 -3.69 -21.83 18.38
C ARG A 29 -2.57 -22.50 17.59
N TRP A 30 -1.33 -22.09 17.86
CA TRP A 30 -0.16 -22.65 17.20
C TRP A 30 0.24 -24.00 17.78
N ASN A 31 0.09 -24.18 19.09
CA ASN A 31 0.34 -25.47 19.76
C ASN A 31 -0.65 -26.55 19.30
N VAL A 32 -1.95 -26.23 19.21
CA VAL A 32 -2.98 -27.13 18.70
C VAL A 32 -2.75 -27.46 17.23
N PHE A 33 -2.42 -26.46 16.40
CA PHE A 33 -2.00 -26.70 15.02
C PHE A 33 -0.73 -27.57 14.95
N ASP A 34 0.19 -27.38 15.89
CA ASP A 34 1.43 -28.14 15.98
C ASP A 34 1.19 -29.63 16.31
N PHE A 35 0.20 -29.89 17.17
CA PHE A 35 -0.29 -31.21 17.53
C PHE A 35 -1.02 -31.91 16.38
N VAL A 36 -1.93 -31.22 15.68
CA VAL A 36 -2.72 -31.81 14.59
C VAL A 36 -1.84 -32.33 13.45
N VAL A 37 -0.84 -31.59 12.96
CA VAL A 37 0.05 -32.11 11.89
C VAL A 37 1.06 -33.14 12.44
N ALA A 38 1.30 -33.22 13.75
CA ALA A 38 2.05 -34.36 14.29
C ALA A 38 1.21 -35.63 14.21
N LEU A 39 -0.09 -35.55 14.50
CA LEU A 39 -1.04 -36.65 14.34
C LEU A 39 -1.08 -37.17 12.89
N THR A 40 -1.01 -36.28 11.89
CA THR A 40 -1.03 -36.67 10.48
C THR A 40 0.18 -37.52 10.10
N THR A 41 1.35 -37.31 10.73
CA THR A 41 2.52 -38.17 10.48
C THR A 41 2.39 -39.58 11.03
N ILE A 42 1.61 -39.76 12.10
CA ILE A 42 1.28 -41.09 12.66
C ILE A 42 0.30 -41.79 11.74
N VAL A 43 -0.74 -41.07 11.32
CA VAL A 43 -1.76 -41.54 10.39
C VAL A 43 -1.16 -41.98 9.05
N GLU A 44 -0.22 -41.22 8.51
CA GLU A 44 0.54 -41.60 7.31
C GLU A 44 1.33 -42.89 7.49
N PHE A 45 1.98 -43.07 8.64
CA PHE A 45 2.79 -44.25 8.92
C PHE A 45 1.93 -45.52 9.02
N VAL A 46 0.76 -45.42 9.64
CA VAL A 46 -0.20 -46.53 9.75
C VAL A 46 -0.86 -46.82 8.39
N GLY A 47 -1.22 -45.78 7.64
CA GLY A 47 -1.88 -45.91 6.34
C GLY A 47 -1.00 -46.45 5.21
N GLN A 48 0.33 -46.46 5.37
CA GLN A 48 1.25 -47.14 4.44
C GLN A 48 1.21 -48.68 4.57
N ASN A 49 0.71 -49.21 5.68
CA ASN A 49 0.66 -50.65 5.96
C ASN A 49 -0.75 -51.25 5.78
N GLY A 50 -1.72 -50.49 5.25
CA GLY A 50 -3.10 -50.95 5.03
C GLY A 50 -3.74 -50.34 3.79
N GLU A 51 -4.80 -50.96 3.28
CA GLU A 51 -5.57 -50.44 2.14
C GLU A 51 -6.35 -49.19 2.58
N THR A 52 -5.90 -48.00 2.17
CA THR A 52 -6.51 -46.72 2.57
C THR A 52 -7.27 -46.04 1.43
N HIS A 53 -8.44 -45.50 1.74
CA HIS A 53 -9.34 -44.82 0.80
C HIS A 53 -8.69 -43.57 0.15
N LEU A 54 -8.91 -43.38 -1.15
CA LEU A 54 -8.35 -42.29 -1.98
C LEU A 54 -8.59 -40.87 -1.42
N SER A 55 -9.70 -40.62 -0.73
CA SER A 55 -10.01 -39.34 -0.08
C SER A 55 -9.05 -39.00 1.06
N PHE A 56 -8.60 -40.02 1.78
CA PHE A 56 -7.67 -39.90 2.90
C PHE A 56 -6.27 -39.50 2.42
N ILE A 57 -5.83 -40.06 1.29
CA ILE A 57 -4.57 -39.72 0.64
C ILE A 57 -4.53 -38.24 0.21
N ARG A 58 -5.65 -37.67 -0.24
CA ARG A 58 -5.74 -36.24 -0.61
C ARG A 58 -5.59 -35.32 0.60
N LEU A 59 -6.29 -35.62 1.70
CA LEU A 59 -6.17 -34.86 2.95
C LEU A 59 -4.74 -34.91 3.51
N VAL A 60 -4.15 -36.09 3.53
CA VAL A 60 -2.75 -36.31 3.91
C VAL A 60 -1.79 -35.45 3.08
N ARG A 61 -1.95 -35.39 1.75
CA ARG A 61 -1.13 -34.54 0.87
C ARG A 61 -1.25 -33.05 1.22
N LEU A 62 -2.45 -32.55 1.48
CA LEU A 62 -2.66 -31.15 1.88
C LEU A 62 -2.01 -30.85 3.23
N LEU A 63 -2.13 -31.77 4.19
CA LEU A 63 -1.53 -31.63 5.52
C LEU A 63 0.01 -31.65 5.48
N ARG A 64 0.62 -32.36 4.53
CA ARG A 64 2.07 -32.27 4.26
C ARG A 64 2.50 -30.86 3.84
N MET A 65 1.72 -30.18 3.00
CA MET A 65 2.02 -28.80 2.58
C MET A 65 2.01 -27.84 3.78
N LEU A 66 1.09 -28.05 4.73
CA LEU A 66 1.02 -27.28 5.97
C LEU A 66 2.23 -27.47 6.88
N ARG A 67 2.94 -28.61 6.78
CA ARG A 67 4.21 -28.82 7.49
C ARG A 67 5.29 -27.86 7.02
N THR A 68 5.36 -27.58 5.72
CA THR A 68 6.29 -26.62 5.13
C THR A 68 6.03 -25.19 5.63
N VAL A 69 4.78 -24.84 5.90
CA VAL A 69 4.40 -23.55 6.51
C VAL A 69 5.01 -23.37 7.90
N ARG A 70 5.25 -24.44 8.67
CA ARG A 70 5.95 -24.34 9.96
C ARG A 70 7.40 -23.87 9.80
N VAL A 71 8.07 -24.34 8.74
CA VAL A 71 9.46 -23.96 8.44
C VAL A 71 9.51 -22.47 8.12
N VAL A 72 8.60 -21.99 7.27
CA VAL A 72 8.43 -20.56 6.92
C VAL A 72 8.29 -19.68 8.18
N ARG A 73 7.56 -20.15 9.21
CA ARG A 73 7.40 -19.40 10.47
C ARG A 73 8.66 -19.36 11.34
N ARG A 74 9.49 -20.41 11.31
CA ARG A 74 10.74 -20.49 12.10
C ARG A 74 11.91 -19.80 11.41
N VAL A 75 11.82 -19.52 10.10
CA VAL A 75 12.85 -18.80 9.37
C VAL A 75 12.86 -17.33 9.80
N LYS A 76 13.95 -16.93 10.47
CA LYS A 76 14.19 -15.58 11.01
C LYS A 76 14.04 -14.46 9.96
N VAL A 77 14.21 -14.78 8.67
CA VAL A 77 14.03 -13.85 7.54
C VAL A 77 12.59 -13.32 7.48
N PHE A 78 11.57 -14.18 7.59
CA PHE A 78 10.17 -13.73 7.56
C PHE A 78 9.81 -12.85 8.76
N ARG A 79 10.45 -13.06 9.92
CA ARG A 79 10.29 -12.17 11.08
C ARG A 79 10.88 -10.78 10.82
N LYS A 80 12.08 -10.71 10.23
CA LYS A 80 12.70 -9.43 9.84
C LYS A 80 11.87 -8.72 8.77
N MET A 81 11.40 -9.44 7.75
CA MET A 81 10.52 -8.88 6.72
C MET A 81 9.22 -8.35 7.31
N ARG A 82 8.59 -9.08 8.24
CA ARG A 82 7.38 -8.61 8.93
C ARG A 82 7.63 -7.33 9.74
N LEU A 83 8.77 -7.24 10.44
CA LEU A 83 9.13 -6.04 11.18
C LEU A 83 9.37 -4.84 10.25
N MET A 84 10.05 -5.05 9.12
CA MET A 84 10.24 -4.01 8.11
C MET A 84 8.90 -3.57 7.51
N LEU A 85 8.02 -4.51 7.16
CA LEU A 85 6.67 -4.20 6.66
C LEU A 85 5.84 -3.42 7.68
N LEU A 86 5.90 -3.79 8.96
CA LEU A 86 5.20 -3.06 10.02
C LEU A 86 5.74 -1.63 10.16
N ALA A 87 7.06 -1.43 10.09
CA ALA A 87 7.65 -0.10 10.10
C ALA A 87 7.28 0.74 8.85
N MET A 88 7.20 0.10 7.67
CA MET A 88 6.74 0.76 6.45
C MET A 88 5.26 1.16 6.53
N LEU A 89 4.41 0.28 7.08
CA LEU A 89 2.99 0.57 7.29
C LEU A 89 2.77 1.74 8.24
N ASP A 90 3.60 1.87 9.28
CA ASP A 90 3.57 3.00 10.19
C ASP A 90 3.95 4.32 9.47
N SER A 91 4.95 4.24 8.59
CA SER A 91 5.38 5.38 7.75
C SER A 91 4.32 5.78 6.70
N ILE A 92 3.54 4.81 6.20
CA ILE A 92 2.44 5.08 5.24
C ILE A 92 1.38 5.98 5.87
N GLN A 93 1.10 5.85 7.17
CA GLN A 93 0.11 6.73 7.81
C GLN A 93 0.55 8.19 7.75
N ALA A 94 1.81 8.49 8.05
CA ALA A 94 2.35 9.84 7.94
C ALA A 94 2.32 10.35 6.49
N LEU A 95 2.66 9.49 5.51
CA LEU A 95 2.60 9.83 4.09
C LEU A 95 1.17 10.15 3.63
N VAL A 96 0.16 9.40 4.07
CA VAL A 96 -1.24 9.65 3.73
C VAL A 96 -1.70 11.03 4.23
N TRP A 97 -1.31 11.42 5.44
CA TRP A 97 -1.59 12.77 5.97
C TRP A 97 -0.90 13.87 5.14
N ALA A 98 0.37 13.66 4.78
CA ALA A 98 1.11 14.60 3.94
C ALA A 98 0.48 14.76 2.55
N ILE A 99 0.12 13.65 1.89
CA ILE A 99 -0.55 13.67 0.57
C ILE A 99 -1.92 14.36 0.68
N THR A 100 -2.68 14.12 1.74
CA THR A 100 -3.98 14.75 1.95
C THR A 100 -3.83 16.27 2.09
N LEU A 101 -2.82 16.74 2.84
CA LEU A 101 -2.49 18.16 2.94
C LEU A 101 -2.11 18.77 1.58
N LEU A 102 -1.26 18.08 0.81
CA LEU A 102 -0.88 18.51 -0.54
C LEU A 102 -2.09 18.62 -1.47
N LEU A 103 -2.98 17.64 -1.47
CA LEU A 103 -4.21 17.66 -2.28
C LEU A 103 -5.14 18.79 -1.85
N PHE A 104 -5.23 19.07 -0.55
CA PHE A 104 -6.03 20.19 -0.04
C PHE A 104 -5.49 21.54 -0.51
N VAL A 105 -4.17 21.77 -0.42
CA VAL A 105 -3.54 22.99 -0.93
C VAL A 105 -3.74 23.11 -2.44
N MET A 106 -3.52 22.03 -3.20
CA MET A 106 -3.75 21.98 -4.64
C MET A 106 -5.21 22.32 -5.00
N PHE A 107 -6.17 21.85 -4.23
CA PHE A 107 -7.59 22.18 -4.41
C PHE A 107 -7.88 23.67 -4.23
N LEU A 108 -7.31 24.32 -3.22
CA LEU A 108 -7.48 25.76 -3.00
C LEU A 108 -6.98 26.57 -4.20
N PHE A 109 -5.77 26.26 -4.69
CA PHE A 109 -5.21 26.91 -5.87
C PHE A 109 -6.02 26.58 -7.14
N ALA A 110 -6.50 25.36 -7.29
CA ALA A 110 -7.32 24.97 -8.44
C ALA A 110 -8.61 25.80 -8.54
N VAL A 111 -9.29 26.04 -7.42
CA VAL A 111 -10.49 26.88 -7.39
C VAL A 111 -10.16 28.33 -7.76
N LEU A 112 -9.07 28.89 -7.21
CA LEU A 112 -8.63 30.25 -7.52
C LEU A 112 -8.33 30.44 -9.01
N PHE A 113 -7.52 29.57 -9.61
CA PHE A 113 -7.17 29.67 -11.03
C PHE A 113 -8.35 29.38 -11.94
N LEU A 114 -9.22 28.43 -11.59
CA LEU A 114 -10.44 28.17 -12.36
C LEU A 114 -11.36 29.39 -12.39
N GLN A 115 -11.53 30.08 -11.25
CA GLN A 115 -12.33 31.30 -11.18
C GLN A 115 -11.72 32.42 -12.03
N ALA A 116 -10.40 32.64 -11.93
CA ALA A 116 -9.69 33.63 -12.73
C ALA A 116 -9.79 33.34 -14.24
N ALA A 117 -9.61 32.09 -14.65
CA ALA A 117 -9.74 31.66 -16.04
C ALA A 117 -11.16 31.83 -16.56
N THR A 118 -12.17 31.51 -15.75
CA THR A 118 -13.59 31.68 -16.10
C THR A 118 -13.94 33.15 -16.26
N GLN A 119 -13.48 34.01 -15.35
CA GLN A 119 -13.68 35.46 -15.46
C GLN A 119 -13.06 36.02 -16.73
N HIS A 120 -11.80 35.66 -17.02
CA HIS A 120 -11.14 36.10 -18.24
C HIS A 120 -11.87 35.61 -19.50
N PHE A 121 -12.38 34.38 -19.50
CA PHE A 121 -13.16 33.85 -20.62
C PHE A 121 -14.47 34.63 -20.86
N MET A 122 -15.12 35.14 -19.81
CA MET A 122 -16.32 35.97 -19.94
C MET A 122 -16.04 37.35 -20.54
N ASP A 123 -14.85 37.89 -20.29
CA ASP A 123 -14.44 39.23 -20.75
C ASP A 123 -13.66 39.21 -22.09
N ALA A 124 -13.26 38.03 -22.56
CA ALA A 124 -12.41 37.86 -23.74
C ALA A 124 -13.13 38.18 -25.06
N ALA A 125 -12.40 38.81 -25.99
CA ALA A 125 -12.86 39.03 -27.35
C ALA A 125 -12.87 37.71 -28.17
N PRO A 126 -13.75 37.59 -29.18
CA PRO A 126 -13.78 36.40 -30.03
C PRO A 126 -12.44 36.19 -30.75
N GLY A 127 -11.80 35.02 -30.53
CA GLY A 127 -10.53 34.65 -31.16
C GLY A 127 -9.27 34.91 -30.34
N ASP A 128 -9.40 35.24 -29.05
CA ASP A 128 -8.25 35.35 -28.14
C ASP A 128 -7.54 33.99 -27.98
N HIS A 129 -6.23 33.96 -28.28
CA HIS A 129 -5.39 32.78 -28.11
C HIS A 129 -5.34 32.31 -26.65
N ASN A 130 -5.30 33.25 -25.69
CA ASN A 130 -5.23 32.93 -24.27
C ASN A 130 -6.49 32.21 -23.79
N ALA A 131 -7.66 32.60 -24.29
CA ALA A 131 -8.93 31.93 -24.01
C ALA A 131 -8.94 30.46 -24.48
N THR A 132 -8.27 30.15 -25.61
CA THR A 132 -8.17 28.75 -26.08
C THR A 132 -7.32 27.89 -25.14
N VAL A 133 -6.23 28.43 -24.61
CA VAL A 133 -5.37 27.74 -23.63
C VAL A 133 -6.13 27.51 -22.32
N PHE A 134 -6.84 28.53 -21.81
CA PHE A 134 -7.68 28.37 -20.63
C PHE A 134 -8.80 27.34 -20.82
N SER A 135 -9.44 27.30 -21.99
CA SER A 135 -10.45 26.30 -22.30
C SER A 135 -9.90 24.87 -22.36
N THR A 136 -8.60 24.70 -22.59
CA THR A 136 -7.95 23.38 -22.63
C THR A 136 -7.57 22.93 -21.23
N PHE A 137 -6.88 23.79 -20.46
CA PHE A 137 -6.27 23.42 -19.18
C PHE A 137 -7.11 23.76 -17.94
N PHE A 138 -8.04 24.71 -18.06
CA PHE A 138 -8.88 25.23 -16.96
C PHE A 138 -10.38 25.16 -17.28
N SER A 139 -10.81 24.16 -18.05
CA SER A 139 -12.23 23.99 -18.43
C SER A 139 -13.15 23.59 -17.28
N SER A 140 -12.63 22.84 -16.32
CA SER A 140 -13.40 22.27 -15.22
C SER A 140 -12.49 22.03 -14.02
N LEU A 141 -13.06 21.94 -12.82
CA LEU A 141 -12.28 21.72 -11.59
C LEU A 141 -11.40 20.45 -11.64
N PRO A 142 -11.88 19.28 -12.09
CA PRO A 142 -11.02 18.10 -12.23
C PRO A 142 -9.89 18.31 -13.24
N MET A 143 -10.17 19.02 -14.34
CA MET A 143 -9.16 19.34 -15.35
C MET A 143 -8.11 20.30 -14.78
N THR A 144 -8.53 21.34 -14.04
CA THR A 144 -7.60 22.27 -13.39
C THR A 144 -6.73 21.56 -12.36
N LEU A 145 -7.31 20.67 -11.54
CA LEU A 145 -6.54 19.83 -10.61
C LEU A 145 -5.51 18.97 -11.34
N LEU A 146 -5.90 18.35 -12.46
CA LEU A 146 -5.00 17.57 -13.30
C LEU A 146 -3.89 18.45 -13.88
N THR A 147 -4.21 19.62 -14.43
CA THR A 147 -3.24 20.59 -14.96
C THR A 147 -2.22 20.99 -13.90
N LEU A 148 -2.67 21.39 -12.70
CA LEU A 148 -1.78 21.76 -11.61
C LEU A 148 -0.89 20.59 -11.17
N TRP A 149 -1.43 19.37 -11.13
CA TRP A 149 -0.63 18.16 -10.89
C TRP A 149 0.39 17.90 -12.00
N MET A 150 0.02 18.07 -13.27
CA MET A 150 0.91 17.90 -14.42
C MET A 150 2.05 18.91 -14.42
N VAL A 151 1.81 20.14 -13.99
CA VAL A 151 2.86 21.16 -13.85
C VAL A 151 3.89 20.74 -12.81
N VAL A 152 3.42 20.33 -11.64
CA VAL A 152 4.30 19.92 -10.53
C VAL A 152 5.08 18.64 -10.87
N THR A 153 4.47 17.70 -11.59
CA THR A 153 5.13 16.43 -11.98
C THR A 153 5.98 16.54 -13.25
N GLY A 154 5.96 17.69 -13.93
CA GLY A 154 6.68 17.90 -15.20
C GLY A 154 6.00 17.27 -16.43
N GLY A 155 4.71 16.94 -16.36
CA GLY A 155 3.92 16.47 -17.49
C GLY A 155 3.65 17.56 -18.54
N ILE A 156 3.60 18.83 -18.12
CA ILE A 156 3.61 20.01 -19.01
C ILE A 156 4.63 21.02 -18.51
N ASN A 157 5.20 21.80 -19.45
CA ASN A 157 6.11 22.87 -19.09
C ASN A 157 5.35 23.99 -18.38
N TRP A 158 5.71 24.28 -17.13
CA TRP A 158 5.10 25.33 -16.31
C TRP A 158 5.09 26.69 -17.01
N TRP A 159 6.14 26.99 -17.79
CA TRP A 159 6.25 28.22 -18.58
C TRP A 159 5.08 28.45 -19.53
N GLN A 160 4.51 27.39 -20.11
CA GLN A 160 3.39 27.51 -21.06
C GLN A 160 2.13 28.10 -20.41
N LEU A 161 1.94 27.85 -19.11
CA LEU A 161 0.82 28.41 -18.35
C LEU A 161 1.17 29.77 -17.78
N GLU A 162 2.41 29.94 -17.31
CA GLU A 162 2.92 31.19 -16.76
C GLU A 162 2.86 32.34 -17.78
N GLU A 163 3.24 32.09 -19.04
CA GLU A 163 3.17 33.08 -20.12
C GLU A 163 1.74 33.59 -20.33
N VAL A 164 0.75 32.70 -20.26
CA VAL A 164 -0.67 33.07 -20.38
C VAL A 164 -1.13 33.88 -19.17
N TRP A 165 -0.72 33.50 -17.96
CA TRP A 165 -1.05 34.26 -16.75
C TRP A 165 -0.43 35.66 -16.74
N LEU A 166 0.81 35.80 -17.22
CA LEU A 166 1.46 37.11 -17.38
C LEU A 166 0.69 38.03 -18.34
N ASN A 167 0.12 37.47 -19.41
CA ASN A 167 -0.68 38.21 -20.38
C ASN A 167 -2.07 38.62 -19.85
N VAL A 168 -2.62 37.90 -18.86
CA VAL A 168 -3.89 38.27 -18.21
C VAL A 168 -3.67 39.29 -17.11
N ALA A 169 -2.88 38.93 -16.09
CA ALA A 169 -2.53 39.81 -14.99
C ALA A 169 -1.29 39.28 -14.25
N PRO A 170 -0.28 40.14 -13.99
CA PRO A 170 0.95 39.72 -13.33
C PRO A 170 0.74 39.19 -11.90
N GLY A 171 -0.39 39.54 -11.26
CA GLY A 171 -0.74 39.00 -9.95
C GLY A 171 -1.04 37.49 -9.95
N TYR A 172 -1.71 36.98 -10.99
CA TYR A 172 -1.99 35.55 -11.10
C TYR A 172 -0.74 34.74 -11.45
N ALA A 173 0.13 35.32 -12.28
CA ALA A 173 1.45 34.77 -12.61
C ALA A 173 2.32 34.59 -11.34
N LEU A 174 2.41 35.63 -10.50
CA LEU A 174 3.12 35.53 -9.22
C LEU A 174 2.53 34.47 -8.28
N LEU A 175 1.20 34.34 -8.23
CA LEU A 175 0.52 33.28 -7.46
C LEU A 175 0.82 31.89 -8.02
N PHE A 176 0.95 31.74 -9.34
CA PHE A 176 1.27 30.48 -9.99
C PHE A 176 2.71 30.03 -9.70
N ILE A 177 3.67 30.95 -9.78
CA ILE A 177 5.06 30.70 -9.34
C ILE A 177 5.10 30.32 -7.85
N LEU A 178 4.35 31.02 -6.99
CA LEU A 178 4.30 30.71 -5.57
C LEU A 178 3.74 29.29 -5.32
N TYR A 179 2.68 28.91 -6.04
CA TYR A 179 2.12 27.57 -6.01
C TYR A 179 3.18 26.53 -6.40
N GLU A 180 3.85 26.72 -7.53
CA GLU A 180 4.86 25.79 -8.04
C GLU A 180 6.02 25.64 -7.04
N ALA A 181 6.57 26.75 -6.55
CA ALA A 181 7.64 26.74 -5.56
C ALA A 181 7.23 26.01 -4.28
N LEU A 182 6.03 26.29 -3.76
CA LEU A 182 5.52 25.62 -2.55
C LEU A 182 5.35 24.12 -2.78
N MET A 183 4.79 23.69 -3.91
CA MET A 183 4.57 22.28 -4.21
C MET A 183 5.87 21.51 -4.43
N VAL A 184 6.83 22.10 -5.14
CA VAL A 184 8.16 21.50 -5.34
C VAL A 184 8.89 21.38 -4.01
N LEU A 185 8.90 22.43 -3.18
CA LEU A 185 9.51 22.37 -1.85
C LEU A 185 8.83 21.34 -0.94
N ALA A 186 7.50 21.24 -0.98
CA ALA A 186 6.77 20.26 -0.20
C ALA A 186 7.09 18.83 -0.65
N LEU A 187 7.17 18.56 -1.95
CA LEU A 187 7.58 17.27 -2.48
C LEU A 187 9.03 16.91 -2.09
N LEU A 188 9.95 17.86 -2.20
CA LEU A 188 11.36 17.66 -1.83
C LEU A 188 11.56 17.43 -0.33
N ASN A 189 10.69 17.98 0.52
CA ASN A 189 10.77 17.79 1.98
C ASN A 189 10.03 16.54 2.48
N ILE A 190 9.13 15.96 1.68
CA ILE A 190 8.38 14.74 2.03
C ILE A 190 9.19 13.48 1.66
N VAL A 191 10.06 13.55 0.65
CA VAL A 191 10.97 12.47 0.22
C VAL A 191 12.29 12.53 0.99
#